data_AF-A0A2M9PFJ7-F1
#
_entry.id   AF-A0A2M9PFJ7-F1
#
_cell.length_a   1.000
_cell.length_b   1.000
_cell.length_c   1.000
_cell.angle_alpha   90.00
_cell.angle_beta   90.00
_cell.angle_gamma   90.00
#
_symmetry.space_group_name_H-M   'P 1'
#
loop_
_entity.id
_entity.type
_entity.pdbx_description
1 polymer ?
#
loop_
_entity_poly.entity_id
_entity_poly.type
_entity_poly.pdbx_seq_one_letter_code
_entity_poly.pdbx_strand_id
1 'polypeptide(L)'
;MTCARSSLKRHGGLVTGVRAREVETGEEFEFDARVVINAAGIFSDEIRQLDDPAEAPMTALSQGTHLVLGRIFLPGESAILVPKTADGRVLFAVPWHGRVIVGATGAEVGTATLEPRARADEVDFLLRHAAIYLARDPRREDVLSIYSGIRPLVRASGDKGAAALARNHVLTISRSNLVTITGGKWTTYRKMGRTRWTPPSWWRGRDVSLHPRLPYFLGEVAWAARRQMARTVEDVLARRTPALLLDARASAEAAPAVADILAGVLGRDAAWQATQIAAYRALAEGYVLT
;
A
#
# COMPACT_ATOMS: atom_id res chain seq x y z
N MET A 1 -17.15 5.73 -6.32
CA MET A 1 -16.81 7.03 -5.73
C MET A 1 -15.44 6.92 -5.11
N THR A 2 -14.46 7.63 -5.67
CA THR A 2 -13.09 7.70 -5.13
C THR A 2 -12.92 9.10 -4.57
N CYS A 3 -12.66 9.25 -3.26
CA CYS A 3 -12.58 10.56 -2.59
C CYS A 3 -11.14 10.85 -2.16
N ALA A 4 -10.59 12.02 -2.50
CA ALA A 4 -9.19 12.39 -2.15
C ALA A 4 -9.06 13.41 -1.04
N ARG A 5 -10.07 14.23 -0.77
CA ARG A 5 -9.97 15.31 0.22
C ARG A 5 -11.29 15.47 0.95
N SER A 6 -11.21 15.48 2.27
CA SER A 6 -12.35 15.68 3.14
C SER A 6 -12.09 16.81 4.13
N SER A 7 -13.08 17.67 4.35
CA SER A 7 -13.12 18.58 5.50
C SER A 7 -14.20 18.14 6.49
N LEU A 8 -14.08 18.57 7.75
CA LEU A 8 -15.02 18.22 8.81
C LEU A 8 -16.18 19.22 8.83
N LYS A 9 -17.41 18.72 8.85
CA LYS A 9 -18.61 19.53 9.11
C LYS A 9 -18.78 19.70 10.62
N ARG A 10 -19.21 20.88 11.04
CA ARG A 10 -19.41 21.20 12.46
C ARG A 10 -20.75 21.85 12.75
N HIS A 11 -21.29 21.54 13.92
CA HIS A 11 -22.42 22.24 14.52
C HIS A 11 -22.23 22.32 16.03
N GLY A 12 -22.30 23.53 16.61
CA GLY A 12 -22.09 23.74 18.05
C GLY A 12 -20.70 23.31 18.55
N GLY A 13 -19.67 23.45 17.71
CA GLY A 13 -18.30 23.02 18.02
C GLY A 13 -18.03 21.51 17.87
N LEU A 14 -19.07 20.70 17.69
CA LEU A 14 -18.96 19.25 17.49
C LEU A 14 -18.88 18.89 16.01
N VAL A 15 -18.15 17.82 15.69
CA VAL A 15 -18.10 17.23 14.35
C VAL A 15 -19.40 16.48 14.08
N THR A 16 -20.06 16.81 12.98
CA THR A 16 -21.38 16.26 12.60
C THR A 16 -21.41 15.64 11.21
N GLY A 17 -20.25 15.54 10.55
CA GLY A 17 -20.18 15.03 9.20
C GLY A 17 -18.87 15.35 8.48
N VAL A 18 -18.85 15.08 7.18
CA VAL A 18 -17.72 15.37 6.30
C VAL A 18 -18.20 15.99 5.00
N ARG A 19 -17.42 16.92 4.46
CA ARG A 19 -17.50 17.31 3.03
C ARG A 19 -16.39 16.58 2.31
N ALA A 20 -16.70 15.98 1.17
CA ALA A 20 -15.79 15.11 0.43
C ALA A 20 -15.79 15.50 -1.05
N ARG A 21 -14.60 15.58 -1.66
CA ARG A 21 -14.45 15.81 -3.09
C ARG A 21 -14.09 14.52 -3.83
N GLU A 22 -14.92 14.16 -4.79
CA GLU A 22 -14.71 13.00 -5.65
C GLU A 22 -13.63 13.32 -6.70
N VAL A 23 -12.71 12.38 -6.92
CA VAL A 23 -11.48 12.62 -7.69
C VAL A 23 -11.69 12.51 -9.20
N GLU A 24 -12.55 11.61 -9.64
CA GLU A 24 -12.80 11.35 -11.06
C GLU A 24 -13.61 12.49 -11.71
N THR A 25 -14.53 13.09 -10.96
CA THR A 25 -15.53 14.06 -11.43
C THR A 25 -15.29 15.46 -10.86
N GLY A 26 -14.61 15.56 -9.72
CA GLY A 26 -14.43 16.82 -9.00
C GLY A 26 -15.66 17.26 -8.21
N GLU A 27 -16.76 16.51 -8.25
CA GLU A 27 -18.00 16.80 -7.55
C GLU A 27 -17.80 16.76 -6.03
N GLU A 28 -18.45 17.68 -5.33
CA GLU A 28 -18.42 17.77 -3.87
C GLU A 28 -19.70 17.21 -3.27
N PHE A 29 -19.53 16.43 -2.22
CA PHE A 29 -20.60 15.79 -1.50
C PHE A 29 -20.52 16.14 -0.02
N GLU A 30 -21.68 16.28 0.61
CA GLU A 30 -21.77 16.44 2.05
C GLU A 30 -22.47 15.24 2.68
N PHE A 31 -21.90 14.75 3.77
CA PHE A 31 -22.44 13.62 4.51
C PHE A 31 -22.62 14.04 5.96
N ASP A 32 -23.84 13.94 6.46
CA ASP A 32 -24.13 14.07 7.88
C ASP A 32 -23.91 12.71 8.55
N ALA A 33 -23.28 12.73 9.73
CA ALA A 33 -22.97 11.54 10.49
C ALA A 33 -23.09 11.80 11.99
N ARG A 34 -23.57 10.79 12.73
CA ARG A 34 -23.61 10.85 14.20
C ARG A 34 -22.21 10.76 14.82
N VAL A 35 -21.31 10.05 14.15
CA VAL A 35 -19.92 9.85 14.56
C VAL A 35 -19.05 9.85 13.30
N VAL A 36 -17.94 10.57 13.35
CA VAL A 36 -16.90 10.53 12.32
C VAL A 36 -15.68 9.81 12.89
N ILE A 37 -15.20 8.78 12.17
CA ILE A 37 -14.02 7.99 12.56
C ILE A 37 -12.87 8.29 11.59
N ASN A 38 -11.78 8.84 12.12
CA ASN A 38 -10.51 8.96 11.45
C ASN A 38 -9.72 7.65 11.55
N ALA A 39 -9.65 6.92 10.45
CA ALA A 39 -8.83 5.71 10.27
C ALA A 39 -7.80 5.88 9.15
N ALA A 40 -7.24 7.09 9.00
CA ALA A 40 -6.39 7.47 7.86
C ALA A 40 -4.93 6.98 7.94
N GLY A 41 -4.60 6.09 8.88
CA GLY A 41 -3.28 5.44 8.96
C GLY A 41 -2.13 6.43 9.17
N ILE A 42 -1.21 6.52 8.21
CA ILE A 42 -0.09 7.47 8.24
C ILE A 42 -0.54 8.94 8.13
N PHE A 43 -1.77 9.18 7.68
CA PHE A 43 -2.38 10.50 7.57
C PHE A 43 -3.30 10.83 8.75
N SER A 44 -3.33 9.99 9.80
CA SER A 44 -4.20 10.23 10.96
C SER A 44 -3.96 11.59 11.61
N ASP A 45 -2.71 12.03 11.73
CA ASP A 45 -2.38 13.33 12.32
C ASP A 45 -2.86 14.50 11.45
N GLU A 46 -2.82 14.40 10.12
CA GLU A 46 -3.36 15.43 9.23
C GLU A 46 -4.86 15.65 9.46
N ILE A 47 -5.63 14.56 9.59
CA ILE A 47 -7.06 14.64 9.87
C ILE A 47 -7.34 15.17 11.29
N ARG A 48 -6.49 14.85 12.27
CA ARG A 48 -6.57 15.44 13.62
C ARG A 48 -6.29 16.94 13.60
N GLN A 49 -5.37 17.40 12.76
CA GLN A 49 -5.04 18.81 12.62
C GLN A 49 -6.10 19.61 11.84
N LEU A 50 -6.89 18.95 10.99
CA LEU A 50 -8.15 19.53 10.49
C LEU A 50 -9.18 19.73 11.60
N ASP A 51 -9.11 18.93 12.67
CA ASP A 51 -9.98 19.09 13.84
C ASP A 51 -9.48 20.20 14.78
N ASP A 52 -8.20 20.16 15.14
CA ASP A 52 -7.53 21.16 15.96
C ASP A 52 -6.09 21.37 15.45
N PRO A 53 -5.78 22.52 14.82
CA PRO A 53 -4.43 22.80 14.29
C PRO A 53 -3.33 22.81 15.35
N ALA A 54 -3.66 22.96 16.64
CA ALA A 54 -2.69 22.98 17.73
C ALA A 54 -2.30 21.57 18.23
N GLU A 55 -2.95 20.51 17.73
CA GLU A 55 -2.66 19.13 18.15
C GLU A 55 -1.25 18.68 17.74
N ALA A 56 -0.51 18.18 18.73
CA ALA A 56 0.81 17.60 18.50
C ALA A 56 0.68 16.25 17.77
N PRO A 57 1.62 15.93 16.85
CA PRO A 57 1.60 14.64 16.15
C PRO A 57 1.75 13.47 17.13
N MET A 58 0.79 12.54 17.11
CA MET A 58 0.83 11.35 17.95
C MET A 58 1.62 10.20 17.32
N THR A 59 1.88 10.27 16.01
CA THR A 59 2.62 9.25 15.27
C THR A 59 4.02 9.71 14.88
N ALA A 60 4.97 8.78 14.93
CA ALA A 60 6.23 8.85 14.23
C ALA A 60 6.15 7.95 13.00
N LEU A 61 6.71 8.38 11.89
CA LEU A 61 6.61 7.66 10.62
C LEU A 61 7.88 6.87 10.38
N SER A 62 7.74 5.57 10.08
CA SER A 62 8.88 4.72 9.74
C SER A 62 8.67 4.03 8.40
N GLN A 63 9.57 4.28 7.47
CA GLN A 63 9.62 3.62 6.18
C GLN A 63 10.30 2.24 6.30
N GLY A 64 9.76 1.26 5.56
CA GLY A 64 10.42 -0.01 5.30
C GLY A 64 10.31 -0.40 3.83
N THR A 65 11.43 -0.85 3.28
CA THR A 65 11.63 -1.19 1.87
C THR A 65 11.81 -2.69 1.70
N HIS A 66 11.33 -3.23 0.57
CA HIS A 66 11.49 -4.63 0.17
C HIS A 66 11.92 -4.73 -1.30
N LEU A 67 12.72 -5.75 -1.60
CA LEU A 67 13.08 -6.16 -2.95
C LEU A 67 12.31 -7.43 -3.33
N VAL A 68 11.98 -7.57 -4.61
CA VAL A 68 11.43 -8.81 -5.16
C VAL A 68 12.40 -9.38 -6.19
N LEU A 69 12.80 -10.63 -5.93
CA LEU A 69 13.75 -11.38 -6.73
C LEU A 69 13.08 -12.60 -7.38
N GLY A 70 13.73 -13.14 -8.41
CA GLY A 70 13.32 -14.41 -9.00
C GLY A 70 13.44 -15.58 -8.00
N ARG A 71 12.60 -16.62 -8.19
CA ARG A 71 12.65 -17.84 -7.36
C ARG A 71 14.04 -18.51 -7.32
N ILE A 72 14.87 -18.29 -8.34
CA ILE A 72 16.21 -18.84 -8.44
C ILE A 72 17.14 -18.46 -7.27
N PHE A 73 16.84 -17.36 -6.56
CA PHE A 73 17.59 -16.91 -5.39
C PHE A 73 17.20 -17.65 -4.10
N LEU A 74 15.98 -18.18 -4.02
CA LEU A 74 15.53 -19.05 -2.92
C LEU A 74 14.61 -20.15 -3.48
N PRO A 75 15.17 -21.24 -4.05
CA PRO A 75 14.38 -22.24 -4.78
C PRO A 75 13.38 -23.04 -3.92
N GLY A 76 13.64 -23.15 -2.62
CA GLY A 76 12.80 -23.85 -1.65
C GLY A 76 11.52 -23.10 -1.28
N GLU A 77 10.66 -23.76 -0.50
CA GLU A 77 9.36 -23.22 -0.08
C GLU A 77 9.41 -22.55 1.31
N SER A 78 10.50 -22.74 2.05
CA SER A 78 10.66 -22.21 3.40
C SER A 78 11.12 -20.76 3.40
N ALA A 79 10.53 -19.95 4.27
CA ALA A 79 11.01 -18.60 4.54
C ALA A 79 12.26 -18.61 5.44
N ILE A 80 13.15 -17.65 5.23
CA ILE A 80 14.31 -17.40 6.07
C ILE A 80 14.01 -16.20 6.96
N LEU A 81 14.29 -16.33 8.27
CA LEU A 81 14.34 -15.24 9.23
C LEU A 81 15.78 -15.11 9.70
N VAL A 82 16.38 -13.94 9.45
CA VAL A 82 17.65 -13.53 10.03
C VAL A 82 17.32 -12.59 11.20
N PRO A 83 17.41 -13.06 12.45
CA PRO A 83 16.95 -12.29 13.61
C PRO A 83 17.85 -11.09 13.91
N LYS A 84 19.09 -11.12 13.42
CA LYS A 84 20.07 -10.05 13.61
C LYS A 84 21.09 -10.04 12.46
N THR A 85 21.02 -9.03 11.60
CA THR A 85 22.05 -8.72 10.60
C THR A 85 23.29 -8.12 11.28
N ALA A 86 24.37 -7.90 10.52
CA ALA A 86 25.62 -7.34 11.04
C ALA A 86 25.42 -5.98 11.75
N ASP A 87 24.41 -5.21 11.34
CA ASP A 87 24.03 -3.91 11.92
C ASP A 87 22.82 -3.97 12.87
N GLY A 88 22.38 -5.18 13.25
CA GLY A 88 21.37 -5.39 14.29
C GLY A 88 19.91 -5.39 13.81
N ARG A 89 19.64 -5.29 12.51
CA ARG A 89 18.28 -5.33 11.94
C ARG A 89 17.78 -6.77 11.73
N VAL A 90 16.47 -6.92 11.54
CA VAL A 90 15.84 -8.20 11.18
C VAL A 90 15.64 -8.24 9.67
N LEU A 91 15.99 -9.35 9.03
CA LEU A 91 15.76 -9.59 7.61
C LEU A 91 14.93 -10.86 7.42
N PHE A 92 14.04 -10.82 6.45
CA PHE A 92 13.25 -11.94 5.97
C PHE A 92 13.52 -12.15 4.48
N ALA A 93 13.57 -13.41 4.07
CA ALA A 93 13.41 -13.81 2.68
C ALA A 93 12.23 -14.77 2.59
N VAL A 94 11.17 -14.38 1.88
CA VAL A 94 9.89 -15.09 1.88
C VAL A 94 9.52 -15.49 0.45
N PRO A 95 9.43 -16.80 0.14
CA PRO A 95 8.87 -17.27 -1.13
C PRO A 95 7.41 -16.81 -1.29
N TRP A 96 7.08 -16.22 -2.44
CA TRP A 96 5.74 -15.71 -2.73
C TRP A 96 5.47 -15.68 -4.25
N HIS A 97 4.44 -16.40 -4.72
CA HIS A 97 4.04 -16.48 -6.15
C HIS A 97 5.19 -16.75 -7.13
N GLY A 98 6.09 -17.69 -6.81
CA GLY A 98 7.23 -18.00 -7.67
C GLY A 98 8.27 -16.87 -7.74
N ARG A 99 8.31 -16.02 -6.71
CA ARG A 99 9.28 -14.97 -6.44
C ARG A 99 9.76 -15.06 -4.99
N VAL A 100 10.69 -14.20 -4.62
CA VAL A 100 11.20 -14.07 -3.25
C VAL A 100 11.13 -12.61 -2.84
N ILE A 101 10.40 -12.32 -1.76
CA ILE A 101 10.41 -11.00 -1.15
C ILE A 101 11.54 -10.96 -0.13
N VAL A 102 12.43 -9.98 -0.24
CA VAL A 102 13.52 -9.72 0.72
C VAL A 102 13.31 -8.38 1.39
N GLY A 103 13.28 -8.36 2.72
CA GLY A 103 13.03 -7.16 3.50
C GLY A 103 12.84 -7.44 4.99
N ALA A 104 12.46 -6.49 5.82
CA ALA A 104 12.28 -5.08 5.50
C ALA A 104 13.44 -4.27 6.09
N THR A 105 13.60 -3.04 5.60
CA THR A 105 14.33 -2.00 6.32
C THR A 105 13.44 -1.31 7.37
N GLY A 106 14.04 -0.36 8.09
CA GLY A 106 13.37 0.50 9.05
C GLY A 106 14.15 1.80 9.20
N ALA A 107 13.57 2.91 8.76
CA ALA A 107 14.13 4.24 8.95
C ALA A 107 13.02 5.25 9.24
N GLU A 108 13.28 6.22 10.10
CA GLU A 108 12.33 7.31 10.36
C GLU A 108 12.25 8.24 9.15
N VAL A 109 11.04 8.75 8.87
CA VAL A 109 10.79 9.72 7.80
C VAL A 109 9.96 10.88 8.35
N GLY A 110 10.18 12.09 7.83
CA GLY A 110 9.53 13.29 8.34
C GLY A 110 8.12 13.54 7.82
N THR A 111 7.73 12.91 6.71
CA THR A 111 6.50 13.26 5.99
C THR A 111 5.78 12.01 5.50
N ALA A 112 4.46 11.99 5.66
CA ALA A 112 3.61 10.96 5.08
C ALA A 112 3.48 11.19 3.58
N THR A 113 3.59 10.13 2.80
CA THR A 113 3.37 10.17 1.35
C THR A 113 2.63 8.92 0.94
N LEU A 114 1.80 9.05 -0.09
CA LEU A 114 1.10 7.92 -0.69
C LEU A 114 2.09 6.97 -1.38
N GLU A 115 3.13 7.53 -2.01
CA GLU A 115 4.12 6.76 -2.79
C GLU A 115 5.54 7.01 -2.26
N PRO A 116 5.91 6.43 -1.10
CA PRO A 116 7.28 6.49 -0.60
C PRO A 116 8.24 5.74 -1.53
N ARG A 117 9.47 6.27 -1.67
CA ARG A 117 10.52 5.68 -2.50
C ARG A 117 11.65 5.11 -1.67
N ALA A 118 12.15 3.96 -2.11
CA ALA A 118 13.31 3.33 -1.53
C ALA A 118 14.53 4.23 -1.66
N ARG A 119 15.33 4.31 -0.60
CA ARG A 119 16.60 5.04 -0.64
C ARG A 119 17.73 4.10 -1.08
N ALA A 120 18.78 4.67 -1.66
CA ALA A 120 19.94 3.91 -2.12
C ALA A 120 20.59 3.07 -1.01
N ASP A 121 20.71 3.63 0.20
CA ASP A 121 21.27 2.94 1.37
C ASP A 121 20.45 1.72 1.80
N GLU A 122 19.13 1.78 1.65
CA GLU A 122 18.22 0.67 1.94
C GLU A 122 18.39 -0.46 0.91
N VAL A 123 18.52 -0.11 -0.37
CA VAL A 123 18.76 -1.06 -1.45
C VAL A 123 20.09 -1.79 -1.24
N ASP A 124 21.15 -1.03 -0.97
CA ASP A 124 22.49 -1.59 -0.75
C ASP A 124 22.53 -2.49 0.48
N PHE A 125 21.82 -2.10 1.54
CA PHE A 125 21.65 -2.93 2.73
C PHE A 125 20.97 -4.27 2.40
N LEU A 126 19.87 -4.24 1.65
CA LEU A 126 19.11 -5.45 1.32
C LEU A 126 19.90 -6.39 0.41
N LEU A 127 20.52 -5.88 -0.66
CA LEU A 127 21.32 -6.69 -1.58
C LEU A 127 22.51 -7.34 -0.88
N ARG A 128 23.25 -6.57 -0.08
CA ARG A 128 24.41 -7.07 0.66
C ARG A 128 24.05 -8.21 1.60
N HIS A 129 22.96 -8.06 2.37
CA HIS A 129 22.57 -9.10 3.32
C HIS A 129 21.86 -10.27 2.63
N ALA A 130 21.17 -10.04 1.52
CA ALA A 130 20.60 -11.12 0.70
C ALA A 130 21.69 -12.06 0.18
N ALA A 131 22.81 -11.52 -0.33
CA ALA A 131 23.92 -12.33 -0.84
C ALA A 131 24.51 -13.31 0.18
N ILE A 132 24.43 -13.00 1.48
CA ILE A 132 24.95 -13.87 2.55
C ILE A 132 24.12 -15.15 2.71
N TYR A 133 22.80 -15.08 2.48
CA TYR A 133 21.85 -16.14 2.86
C TYR A 133 21.13 -16.79 1.67
N LEU A 134 21.12 -16.16 0.50
CA LEU A 134 20.43 -16.66 -0.69
C LEU A 134 21.34 -17.59 -1.50
N ALA A 135 20.74 -18.38 -2.39
CA ALA A 135 21.45 -19.36 -3.19
C ALA A 135 22.41 -18.74 -4.23
N ARG A 136 22.22 -17.45 -4.53
CA ARG A 136 23.02 -16.65 -5.46
C ARG A 136 23.11 -15.23 -4.94
N ASP A 137 24.14 -14.51 -5.33
CA ASP A 137 24.32 -13.10 -4.99
C ASP A 137 23.45 -12.23 -5.91
N PRO A 138 22.37 -11.60 -5.40
CA PRO A 138 21.52 -10.76 -6.23
C PRO A 138 22.20 -9.43 -6.54
N ARG A 139 22.03 -8.98 -7.79
CA ARG A 139 22.45 -7.66 -8.27
C ARG A 139 21.23 -6.76 -8.46
N ARG A 140 21.47 -5.48 -8.71
CA ARG A 140 20.39 -4.51 -8.99
C ARG A 140 19.56 -4.93 -10.21
N GLU A 141 20.20 -5.47 -11.26
CA GLU A 141 19.50 -5.94 -12.46
C GLU A 141 18.56 -7.13 -12.21
N ASP A 142 18.81 -7.92 -11.16
CA ASP A 142 18.00 -9.08 -10.80
C ASP A 142 16.70 -8.70 -10.06
N VAL A 143 16.58 -7.45 -9.63
CA VAL A 143 15.40 -6.96 -8.92
C VAL A 143 14.26 -6.74 -9.92
N LEU A 144 13.21 -7.52 -9.73
CA LEU A 144 12.01 -7.49 -10.55
C LEU A 144 11.05 -6.38 -10.13
N SER A 145 11.04 -6.06 -8.84
CA SER A 145 10.28 -4.94 -8.27
C SER A 145 10.89 -4.49 -6.94
N ILE A 146 10.73 -3.22 -6.60
CA ILE A 146 11.06 -2.64 -5.30
C ILE A 146 9.89 -1.81 -4.80
N TYR A 147 9.57 -1.93 -3.51
CA TYR A 147 8.50 -1.13 -2.91
C TYR A 147 8.81 -0.75 -1.46
N SER A 148 8.30 0.41 -1.07
CA SER A 148 8.42 0.96 0.27
C SER A 148 7.02 1.23 0.85
N GLY A 149 6.91 1.15 2.16
CA GLY A 149 5.69 1.53 2.88
C GLY A 149 6.04 2.26 4.17
N ILE A 150 5.17 3.18 4.57
CA ILE A 150 5.32 3.94 5.82
C ILE A 150 4.42 3.34 6.90
N ARG A 151 4.97 3.20 8.10
CA ARG A 151 4.29 2.68 9.29
C ARG A 151 4.00 3.85 10.24
N PRO A 152 2.74 4.03 10.68
CA PRO A 152 2.42 4.97 11.76
C PRO A 152 2.75 4.33 13.10
N LEU A 153 3.86 4.73 13.71
CA LEU A 153 4.28 4.25 15.02
C LEU A 153 3.77 5.20 16.09
N VAL A 154 3.00 4.70 17.06
CA VAL A 154 2.46 5.55 18.11
C VAL A 154 3.57 5.96 19.07
N ARG A 155 3.71 7.26 19.33
CA ARG A 155 4.56 7.78 20.40
C ARG A 155 3.88 7.49 21.74
N ALA A 156 4.53 6.73 22.63
CA ALA A 156 3.99 6.56 23.97
C ALA A 156 4.03 7.92 24.70
N SER A 157 2.88 8.34 25.23
CA SER A 157 2.78 9.46 26.17
C SER A 157 3.38 9.03 27.51
N GLY A 158 4.70 9.15 27.65
CA GLY A 158 5.40 8.96 28.92
C GLY A 158 5.58 10.31 29.61
N ASP A 159 5.18 10.41 30.88
CA ASP A 159 5.59 11.50 31.74
C ASP A 159 7.13 11.50 31.82
N LYS A 160 7.76 12.58 31.33
CA LYS A 160 9.20 12.87 31.37
C LYS A 160 10.15 11.84 30.73
N GLY A 161 10.52 12.09 29.47
CA GLY A 161 11.78 11.65 28.89
C GLY A 161 11.70 10.37 28.04
N ALA A 162 11.96 10.52 26.74
CA ALA A 162 12.03 9.49 25.69
C ALA A 162 10.74 8.69 25.46
N ALA A 163 9.95 9.13 24.47
CA ALA A 163 8.79 8.38 23.98
C ALA A 163 9.25 7.04 23.37
N ALA A 164 9.05 5.94 24.10
CA ALA A 164 9.18 4.60 23.52
C ALA A 164 8.11 4.42 22.44
N LEU A 165 8.50 4.00 21.24
CA LEU A 165 7.56 3.76 20.14
C LEU A 165 6.79 2.46 20.38
N ALA A 166 5.49 2.57 20.67
CA ALA A 166 4.63 1.43 20.93
C ALA A 166 4.08 0.87 19.61
N ARG A 167 4.12 -0.47 19.45
CA ARG A 167 3.53 -1.18 18.29
C ARG A 167 2.06 -1.56 18.47
N ASN A 168 1.35 -0.90 19.39
CA ASN A 168 -0.07 -1.10 19.65
C ASN A 168 -0.92 -0.13 18.84
N HIS A 169 -2.22 -0.39 18.73
CA HIS A 169 -3.17 0.60 18.21
C HIS A 169 -3.62 1.50 19.36
N VAL A 170 -3.97 2.74 19.04
CA VAL A 170 -4.55 3.70 19.97
C VAL A 170 -5.87 4.20 19.43
N LEU A 171 -6.84 4.37 20.33
CA LEU A 171 -8.13 5.00 20.08
C LEU A 171 -8.22 6.27 20.94
N THR A 172 -8.45 7.41 20.32
CA THR A 172 -8.68 8.69 21.01
C THR A 172 -10.00 9.32 20.54
N ILE A 173 -10.60 10.14 21.40
CA ILE A 173 -11.79 10.92 21.08
C ILE A 173 -11.44 12.38 21.39
N SER A 174 -11.54 13.26 20.40
CA SER A 174 -11.28 14.70 20.59
C SER A 174 -12.45 15.38 21.30
N ARG A 175 -12.25 16.64 21.73
CA ARG A 175 -13.30 17.46 22.35
C ARG A 175 -14.48 17.73 21.41
N SER A 176 -14.26 17.64 20.10
CA SER A 176 -15.29 17.82 19.08
C SER A 176 -15.98 16.50 18.69
N ASN A 177 -15.70 15.39 19.38
CA ASN A 177 -16.18 14.03 19.11
C ASN A 177 -15.60 13.37 17.84
N LEU A 178 -14.46 13.82 17.32
CA LEU A 178 -13.74 13.05 16.31
C LEU A 178 -13.07 11.83 16.96
N VAL A 179 -13.44 10.63 16.51
CA VAL A 179 -12.80 9.38 16.96
C VAL A 179 -11.60 9.10 16.06
N THR A 180 -10.40 8.94 16.60
CA THR A 180 -9.21 8.56 15.82
C THR A 180 -8.71 7.18 16.22
N ILE A 181 -8.44 6.33 15.23
CA ILE A 181 -7.73 5.06 15.38
C ILE A 181 -6.46 5.07 14.52
N THR A 182 -5.32 4.79 15.14
CA THR A 182 -4.04 4.70 14.43
C THR A 182 -3.08 3.70 15.08
N GLY A 183 -2.01 3.35 14.36
CA GLY A 183 -1.06 2.31 14.74
C GLY A 183 -1.60 0.89 14.50
N GLY A 184 -1.15 -0.04 15.35
CA GLY A 184 -1.50 -1.45 15.25
C GLY A 184 -0.76 -2.20 14.13
N LYS A 185 -1.18 -3.45 13.88
CA LYS A 185 -0.61 -4.33 12.86
C LYS A 185 -1.69 -4.88 11.95
N TRP A 186 -1.31 -5.21 10.72
CA TRP A 186 -2.17 -5.99 9.84
C TRP A 186 -2.63 -7.26 10.53
N THR A 187 -1.76 -8.03 11.20
CA THR A 187 -2.17 -9.27 11.89
C THR A 187 -3.24 -9.08 12.98
N THR A 188 -3.39 -7.88 13.52
CA THR A 188 -4.41 -7.56 14.53
C THR A 188 -5.69 -6.98 13.95
N TYR A 189 -5.76 -6.72 12.63
CA TYR A 189 -6.89 -6.04 11.99
C TYR A 189 -8.23 -6.75 12.16
N ARG A 190 -8.26 -8.09 12.17
CA ARG A 190 -9.51 -8.86 12.30
C ARG A 190 -10.14 -8.72 13.70
N LYS A 191 -9.37 -8.37 14.72
CA LYS A 191 -9.89 -7.95 16.03
C LYS A 191 -10.44 -6.52 16.00
N MET A 192 -10.16 -5.75 14.94
CA MET A 192 -10.58 -4.36 14.71
C MET A 192 -11.72 -4.22 13.66
N GLY A 193 -12.03 -5.26 12.88
CA GLY A 193 -13.16 -5.26 11.94
C GLY A 193 -13.37 -6.64 11.33
N ARG A 194 -14.61 -7.16 11.33
CA ARG A 194 -14.92 -8.51 10.85
C ARG A 194 -15.75 -8.46 9.56
N THR A 195 -15.21 -9.01 8.47
CA THR A 195 -15.91 -9.80 7.43
C THR A 195 -14.84 -10.51 6.59
N ARG A 196 -15.04 -11.80 6.26
CA ARG A 196 -14.18 -12.60 5.36
C ARG A 196 -14.97 -12.93 4.11
N TRP A 197 -14.37 -12.73 2.94
CA TRP A 197 -14.92 -13.16 1.65
C TRP A 197 -14.08 -14.31 1.06
N THR A 198 -14.73 -15.22 0.35
CA THR A 198 -14.11 -16.35 -0.36
C THR A 198 -14.68 -16.41 -1.79
N PRO A 199 -13.85 -16.50 -2.84
CA PRO A 199 -14.35 -16.62 -4.21
C PRO A 199 -14.99 -18.01 -4.48
N PRO A 200 -16.04 -18.09 -5.33
CA PRO A 200 -16.67 -19.36 -5.72
C PRO A 200 -15.86 -20.17 -6.75
N SER A 201 -16.05 -21.50 -6.77
CA SER A 201 -15.29 -22.47 -7.56
C SER A 201 -15.52 -22.47 -9.08
N TRP A 202 -16.56 -21.82 -9.58
CA TRP A 202 -16.86 -21.69 -11.02
C TRP A 202 -16.12 -20.52 -11.69
N TRP A 203 -15.34 -19.76 -10.92
CA TRP A 203 -14.59 -18.60 -11.38
C TRP A 203 -13.30 -19.02 -12.11
N ARG A 204 -13.45 -19.45 -13.38
CA ARG A 204 -12.39 -19.59 -14.39
C ARG A 204 -12.74 -18.73 -15.61
N GLY A 205 -12.76 -17.41 -15.39
CA GLY A 205 -13.15 -16.47 -16.42
C GLY A 205 -12.02 -16.21 -17.41
N ARG A 206 -11.93 -17.03 -18.47
CA ARG A 206 -11.02 -16.95 -19.62
C ARG A 206 -9.54 -17.17 -19.27
N ASP A 207 -9.05 -18.37 -19.57
CA ASP A 207 -7.64 -18.83 -19.47
C ASP A 207 -6.70 -18.13 -20.48
N VAL A 208 -6.88 -16.82 -20.70
CA VAL A 208 -5.95 -16.01 -21.47
C VAL A 208 -5.07 -15.29 -20.46
N SER A 209 -3.80 -15.67 -20.45
CA SER A 209 -2.78 -15.04 -19.61
C SER A 209 -2.74 -13.54 -19.88
N LEU A 210 -2.72 -12.75 -18.80
CA LEU A 210 -2.55 -11.30 -18.88
C LEU A 210 -1.15 -10.94 -19.39
N HIS A 211 -0.15 -11.71 -18.96
CA HIS A 211 1.25 -11.53 -19.34
C HIS A 211 2.03 -12.82 -19.01
N PRO A 212 2.94 -13.31 -19.87
CA PRO A 212 3.63 -14.59 -19.66
C PRO A 212 4.48 -14.65 -18.38
N ARG A 213 4.95 -13.50 -17.88
CA ARG A 213 5.72 -13.40 -16.62
C ARG A 213 4.87 -13.24 -15.36
N LEU A 214 3.55 -13.10 -15.48
CA LEU A 214 2.62 -12.86 -14.38
C LEU A 214 1.60 -13.99 -14.25
N PRO A 215 1.20 -14.38 -13.03
CA PRO A 215 0.27 -15.48 -12.81
C PRO A 215 -1.20 -15.04 -12.88
N TYR A 216 -1.53 -14.03 -13.69
CA TYR A 216 -2.86 -13.41 -13.75
C TYR A 216 -3.49 -13.56 -15.14
N PHE A 217 -4.82 -13.45 -15.18
CA PHE A 217 -5.62 -13.69 -16.39
C PHE A 217 -6.49 -12.49 -16.74
N LEU A 218 -6.81 -12.33 -18.02
CA LEU A 218 -7.59 -11.18 -18.51
C LEU A 218 -8.97 -11.06 -17.82
N GLY A 219 -9.64 -12.17 -17.49
CA GLY A 219 -10.95 -12.10 -16.84
C GLY A 219 -10.93 -11.56 -15.42
N GLU A 220 -9.78 -11.58 -14.75
CA GLU A 220 -9.61 -11.00 -13.41
C GLU A 220 -9.75 -9.48 -13.44
N VAL A 221 -9.35 -8.84 -14.55
CA VAL A 221 -9.48 -7.39 -14.77
C VAL A 221 -10.95 -6.96 -14.77
N ALA A 222 -11.77 -7.64 -15.58
CA ALA A 222 -13.19 -7.34 -15.68
C ALA A 222 -13.93 -7.62 -14.36
N TRP A 223 -13.50 -8.65 -13.62
CA TRP A 223 -14.02 -8.93 -12.29
C TRP A 223 -13.66 -7.84 -11.29
N ALA A 224 -12.40 -7.41 -11.27
CA ALA A 224 -11.92 -6.35 -10.39
C ALA A 224 -12.75 -5.07 -10.56
N ALA A 225 -13.06 -4.69 -11.79
CA ALA A 225 -13.92 -3.54 -12.07
C ALA A 225 -15.35 -3.74 -11.56
N ARG A 226 -15.99 -4.86 -11.91
CA ARG A 226 -17.42 -5.10 -11.62
C ARG A 226 -17.74 -5.41 -10.16
N ARG A 227 -16.78 -6.01 -9.43
CA ARG A 227 -17.03 -6.63 -8.11
C ARG A 227 -16.12 -6.15 -7.00
N GLN A 228 -15.02 -5.47 -7.34
CA GLN A 228 -14.01 -5.04 -6.36
C GLN A 228 -13.72 -3.53 -6.47
N MET A 229 -14.61 -2.80 -7.15
CA MET A 229 -14.53 -1.35 -7.34
C MET A 229 -13.20 -0.87 -7.94
N ALA A 230 -12.55 -1.66 -8.80
CA ALA A 230 -11.39 -1.16 -9.53
C ALA A 230 -11.83 -0.10 -10.53
N ARG A 231 -11.21 1.07 -10.47
CA ARG A 231 -11.53 2.23 -11.30
C ARG A 231 -10.35 2.66 -12.18
N THR A 232 -9.15 2.30 -11.78
CA THR A 232 -7.91 2.62 -12.50
C THR A 232 -7.14 1.36 -12.88
N VAL A 233 -6.19 1.50 -13.81
CA VAL A 233 -5.24 0.43 -14.15
C VAL A 233 -4.42 0.04 -12.90
N GLU A 234 -4.05 1.02 -12.08
CA GLU A 234 -3.35 0.81 -10.81
C GLU A 234 -4.16 -0.05 -9.82
N ASP A 235 -5.46 0.20 -9.67
CA ASP A 235 -6.30 -0.61 -8.78
C ASP A 235 -6.20 -2.09 -9.13
N VAL A 236 -6.18 -2.42 -10.42
CA VAL A 236 -6.07 -3.79 -10.90
C VAL A 236 -4.66 -4.32 -10.69
N LEU A 237 -3.65 -3.65 -11.24
CA LEU A 237 -2.28 -4.20 -11.32
C LEU A 237 -1.45 -4.06 -10.05
N ALA A 238 -1.80 -3.16 -9.14
CA ALA A 238 -1.09 -2.98 -7.87
C ALA A 238 -1.84 -3.54 -6.66
N ARG A 239 -3.18 -3.55 -6.68
CA ARG A 239 -4.00 -3.82 -5.47
C ARG A 239 -4.88 -5.07 -5.56
N ARG A 240 -5.52 -5.34 -6.72
CA ARG A 240 -6.35 -6.55 -6.91
C ARG A 240 -5.53 -7.73 -7.39
N THR A 241 -4.52 -7.44 -8.19
CA THR A 241 -3.43 -8.33 -8.54
C THR A 241 -2.14 -7.71 -7.98
N PRO A 242 -1.28 -8.47 -7.31
CA PRO A 242 0.03 -7.94 -6.90
C PRO A 242 1.05 -7.87 -8.06
N ALA A 243 0.61 -7.65 -9.31
CA ALA A 243 1.49 -7.68 -10.48
C ALA A 243 2.65 -6.67 -10.38
N LEU A 244 2.35 -5.43 -9.96
CA LEU A 244 3.36 -4.39 -9.75
C LEU A 244 4.44 -4.82 -8.76
N LEU A 245 4.04 -5.51 -7.68
CA LEU A 245 4.95 -5.98 -6.64
C LEU A 245 5.76 -7.19 -7.10
N LEU A 246 5.21 -8.05 -7.97
CA LEU A 246 5.92 -9.26 -8.43
C LEU A 246 6.96 -8.97 -9.51
N ASP A 247 6.63 -8.09 -10.46
CA ASP A 247 7.49 -7.75 -11.59
C ASP A 247 6.98 -6.43 -12.21
N ALA A 248 7.63 -5.32 -11.85
CA ALA A 248 7.19 -3.98 -12.23
C ALA A 248 7.21 -3.77 -13.75
N ARG A 249 8.21 -4.33 -14.45
CA ARG A 249 8.34 -4.25 -15.90
C ARG A 249 7.23 -5.04 -16.60
N ALA A 250 7.01 -6.29 -16.18
CA ALA A 250 5.92 -7.10 -16.72
C ALA A 250 4.55 -6.46 -16.47
N SER A 251 4.37 -5.84 -15.30
CA SER A 251 3.14 -5.14 -14.96
C SER A 251 2.92 -3.91 -15.85
N ALA A 252 3.96 -3.12 -16.13
CA ALA A 252 3.90 -1.98 -17.05
C ALA A 252 3.62 -2.41 -18.51
N GLU A 253 4.15 -3.56 -18.93
CA GLU A 253 3.86 -4.19 -20.23
C GLU A 253 2.40 -4.66 -20.33
N ALA A 254 1.81 -5.12 -19.23
CA ALA A 254 0.39 -5.53 -19.16
C ALA A 254 -0.60 -4.36 -19.14
N ALA A 255 -0.14 -3.14 -18.84
CA ALA A 255 -1.00 -1.96 -18.65
C ALA A 255 -1.97 -1.66 -19.82
N PRO A 256 -1.55 -1.74 -21.10
CA PRO A 256 -2.47 -1.53 -22.23
C PRO A 256 -3.63 -2.52 -22.29
N ALA A 257 -3.37 -3.81 -22.04
CA ALA A 257 -4.41 -4.83 -22.05
C ALA A 257 -5.42 -4.63 -20.91
N VAL A 258 -4.94 -4.21 -19.73
CA VAL A 258 -5.79 -3.86 -18.59
C VAL A 258 -6.64 -2.63 -18.89
N ALA A 259 -6.03 -1.57 -19.45
CA ALA A 259 -6.73 -0.34 -19.80
C ALA A 259 -7.84 -0.58 -20.82
N ASP A 260 -7.60 -1.43 -21.82
CA ASP A 260 -8.59 -1.79 -22.82
C ASP A 260 -9.84 -2.46 -22.21
N ILE A 261 -9.63 -3.50 -21.41
CA ILE A 261 -10.72 -4.21 -20.73
C ILE A 261 -11.46 -3.28 -19.76
N LEU A 262 -10.73 -2.49 -18.97
CA LEU A 262 -11.34 -1.54 -18.05
C LEU A 262 -12.19 -0.51 -18.79
N ALA A 263 -11.70 0.05 -19.89
CA ALA A 263 -12.46 1.03 -20.66
C ALA A 263 -13.76 0.44 -21.20
N GLY A 264 -13.72 -0.79 -21.72
CA GLY A 264 -14.93 -1.49 -22.17
C GLY A 264 -15.93 -1.77 -21.05
N VAL A 265 -15.47 -2.09 -19.84
CA VAL A 265 -16.35 -2.31 -18.68
C VAL A 265 -16.92 -1.00 -18.11
N LEU A 266 -16.13 0.07 -18.13
CA LEU A 266 -16.44 1.35 -17.51
C LEU A 266 -17.06 2.38 -18.48
N GLY A 267 -17.16 2.05 -19.76
CA GLY A 267 -17.65 2.96 -20.80
C GLY A 267 -16.72 4.16 -21.02
N ARG A 268 -15.40 3.94 -20.99
CA ARG A 268 -14.38 4.98 -21.19
C ARG A 268 -13.82 4.93 -22.61
N ASP A 269 -13.23 6.04 -23.05
CA ASP A 269 -12.70 6.20 -24.41
C ASP A 269 -11.19 5.93 -24.49
N ALA A 270 -10.65 6.02 -25.71
CA ALA A 270 -9.23 5.82 -25.99
C ALA A 270 -8.33 6.88 -25.33
N ALA A 271 -8.83 8.11 -25.14
CA ALA A 271 -8.09 9.17 -24.46
C ALA A 271 -7.87 8.80 -22.99
N TRP A 272 -8.91 8.32 -22.30
CA TRP A 272 -8.82 7.81 -20.94
C TRP A 272 -7.86 6.63 -20.84
N GLN A 273 -7.90 5.67 -21.78
CA GLN A 273 -6.95 4.56 -21.83
C GLN A 273 -5.51 5.06 -21.89
N ALA A 274 -5.20 5.98 -22.81
CA ALA A 274 -3.87 6.55 -22.96
C ALA A 274 -3.38 7.23 -21.67
N THR A 275 -4.25 8.02 -21.01
CA THR A 275 -3.95 8.66 -19.73
C THR A 275 -3.67 7.62 -18.63
N GLN A 276 -4.47 6.56 -18.54
CA GLN A 276 -4.27 5.50 -17.54
C GLN A 276 -2.98 4.73 -17.76
N ILE A 277 -2.65 4.40 -19.01
CA ILE A 277 -1.42 3.70 -19.38
C ILE A 277 -0.20 4.56 -19.03
N ALA A 278 -0.21 5.84 -19.40
CA ALA A 278 0.88 6.76 -19.11
C ALA A 278 1.09 6.94 -17.60
N ALA A 279 0.01 7.20 -16.85
CA ALA A 279 0.07 7.36 -15.41
C ALA A 279 0.59 6.09 -14.70
N TYR A 280 0.12 4.92 -15.13
CA TYR A 280 0.56 3.66 -14.54
C TYR A 280 2.01 3.32 -14.87
N ARG A 281 2.48 3.60 -16.09
CA ARG A 281 3.89 3.39 -16.47
C ARG A 281 4.82 4.29 -15.66
N ALA A 282 4.47 5.57 -15.50
CA ALA A 282 5.22 6.49 -14.66
C ALA A 282 5.25 6.03 -13.18
N LEU A 283 4.15 5.47 -12.67
CA LEU A 283 4.14 4.84 -11.35
C LEU A 283 5.10 3.65 -11.28
N ALA A 284 5.04 2.75 -12.26
CA ALA A 284 5.82 1.51 -12.30
C ALA A 284 7.33 1.74 -12.42
N GLU A 285 7.76 2.84 -13.04
CA GLU A 285 9.17 3.26 -13.07
C GLU A 285 9.75 3.39 -11.66
N GLY A 286 8.96 3.88 -10.70
CA GLY A 286 9.37 3.99 -9.30
C GLY A 286 9.49 2.65 -8.56
N TYR A 287 9.13 1.54 -9.20
CA TYR A 287 9.27 0.16 -8.71
C TYR A 287 10.40 -0.60 -9.42
N VAL A 288 11.14 0.07 -10.32
CA VAL A 288 12.28 -0.48 -11.02
C VAL A 288 13.55 0.13 -10.46
N LEU A 289 14.55 -0.70 -10.14
CA LEU A 289 15.88 -0.19 -9.86
C LEU A 289 16.57 0.15 -11.18
N THR A 290 17.04 1.41 -11.28
CA THR A 290 17.96 1.88 -12.30
C THR A 290 19.41 1.64 -11.91
#